data_AF-A0A9E7B855-F1
#
_entry.id   AF-A0A9E7B855-F1
#
_cell.length_a   1.000
_cell.length_b   1.000
_cell.length_c   1.000
_cell.angle_alpha   90.00
_cell.angle_beta   90.00
_cell.angle_gamma   90.00
#
_symmetry.space_group_name_H-M   'P 1'
#
loop_
_entity.id
_entity.type
_entity.pdbx_description
1 polymer ?
#
loop_
_entity_poly.entity_id
_entity_poly.type
_entity_poly.pdbx_seq_one_letter_code
_entity_poly.pdbx_strand_id
1 'polypeptide(L)' 'MCLGVPMQVKTIENEVAICEIDGVQREASLMMLDDVK' A
#
# COMPACT_ATOMS: atom_id res chain seq x y z
N MET A 1 20.93 1.31 -4.12
CA MET A 1 20.36 -0.04 -3.93
C MET A 1 19.44 0.04 -2.73
N CYS A 2 18.13 -0.18 -2.89
CA CYS A 2 17.15 -0.07 -1.80
C CYS A 2 16.55 -1.45 -1.50
N LEU A 3 16.25 -1.71 -0.23
CA LEU A 3 15.50 -2.88 0.21
C LEU A 3 14.04 -2.48 0.44
N GLY A 4 13.11 -3.23 -0.12
CA GLY A 4 11.68 -3.02 0.15
C GLY A 4 11.36 -3.34 1.61
N VAL A 5 10.55 -2.49 2.24
CA VAL A 5 10.05 -2.69 3.60
C VAL A 5 8.54 -2.89 3.55
N PRO A 6 7.98 -3.79 4.38
CA PRO A 6 6.55 -4.04 4.40
C PRO A 6 5.79 -2.83 4.98
N MET A 7 4.69 -2.45 4.34
CA MET A 7 3.75 -1.45 4.85
C MET A 7 2.41 -2.12 5.15
N GLN A 8 1.71 -1.65 6.18
CA GLN A 8 0.39 -2.17 6.54
C GLN A 8 -0.69 -1.41 5.76
N VAL A 9 -1.56 -2.13 5.06
CA VAL A 9 -2.77 -1.53 4.45
C VAL A 9 -3.74 -1.13 5.55
N LYS A 10 -4.14 0.14 5.58
CA LYS A 10 -5.11 0.68 6.55
C LYS A 10 -6.51 0.77 5.95
N THR A 11 -6.61 1.24 4.70
CA THR A 11 -7.88 1.40 3.97
C THR A 11 -7.65 1.16 2.48
N ILE A 12 -8.71 0.73 1.79
CA ILE A 12 -8.74 0.56 0.33
C ILE A 12 -9.96 1.30 -0.19
N GLU A 13 -9.73 2.23 -1.13
CA GLU A 13 -10.77 3.05 -1.76
C GLU A 13 -10.50 3.15 -3.27
N ASN A 14 -11.48 2.82 -4.10
CA ASN A 14 -11.43 3.00 -5.56
C ASN A 14 -10.09 2.56 -6.22
N GLU A 15 -9.61 1.36 -5.92
CA GLU A 15 -8.35 0.79 -6.44
C GLU A 15 -7.05 1.47 -5.94
N VAL A 16 -7.16 2.27 -4.88
CA VAL A 16 -6.02 2.87 -4.17
C VAL A 16 -6.02 2.36 -2.73
N ALA A 17 -4.88 1.87 -2.26
CA ALA A 17 -4.67 1.52 -0.86
C ALA A 17 -3.91 2.62 -0.14
N ILE A 18 -4.40 3.01 1.03
CA ILE A 18 -3.64 3.80 2.00
C ILE A 18 -2.84 2.83 2.86
N CYS A 19 -1.53 2.91 2.77
CA CYS A 19 -0.59 2.07 3.50
C CYS A 19 0.21 2.90 4.51
N GLU A 20 0.57 2.31 5.64
CA GLU A 20 1.32 2.99 6.70
C GLU A 20 2.53 2.17 7.15
N ILE A 21 3.63 2.88 7.42
CA ILE A 21 4.82 2.36 8.09
C ILE A 21 5.40 3.44 9.00
N ASP A 22 5.66 3.09 10.27
CA ASP A 22 6.28 3.99 11.26
C ASP A 22 5.63 5.39 11.33
N GLY A 23 4.31 5.46 11.18
CA GLY A 23 3.52 6.70 11.19
C GLY A 23 3.50 7.49 9.88
N VAL A 24 4.20 7.03 8.85
CA VAL A 24 4.16 7.61 7.50
C VAL A 24 3.09 6.91 6.67
N GLN A 25 2.14 7.68 6.15
CA GLN A 25 1.08 7.19 5.27
C GLN A 25 1.40 7.48 3.81
N ARG A 26 1.09 6.52 2.94
CA ARG A 26 1.28 6.63 1.49
C ARG A 26 0.15 5.93 0.73
N GLU A 27 -0.23 6.55 -0.38
CA GLU A 27 -1.18 5.98 -1.33
C GLU A 27 -0.45 5.07 -2.33
N ALA A 28 -1.01 3.91 -2.60
CA ALA A 28 -0.51 2.95 -3.57
C ALA A 28 -1.63 2.49 -4.50
N SER A 29 -1.41 2.56 -5.81
CA SER A 29 -2.35 2.01 -6.79
C SER A 29 -2.29 0.48 -6.77
N LEU A 30 -3.46 -0.14 -6.76
CA LEU A 30 -3.63 -1.59 -6.77
C LEU A 30 -3.67 -2.18 -8.19
N MET A 31 -3.57 -1.36 -9.23
CA MET A 31 -3.65 -1.80 -10.64
C MET A 31 -2.60 -2.84 -11.04
N MET A 32 -1.49 -2.92 -10.30
CA MET A 32 -0.40 -3.86 -10.54
C MET A 32 -0.53 -5.18 -9.78
N LEU A 33 -1.61 -5.35 -9.00
CA LEU A 33 -1.86 -6.51 -8.15
C LEU A 33 -3.07 -7.29 -8.66
N ASP A 34 -2.89 -8.58 -8.95
CA ASP A 34 -3.93 -9.42 -9.55
C ASP A 34 -5.06 -9.80 -8.58
N ASP A 35 -4.79 -9.84 -7.28
CA ASP A 35 -5.76 -10.21 -6.23
C ASP A 35 -5.43 -9.46 -4.92
N VAL A 36 -6.23 -8.45 -4.61
CA VAL A 36 -6.17 -7.71 -3.33
C VAL A 36 -7.46 -7.99 -2.58
N LYS A 37 -7.37 -8.71 -1.44
CA LYS A 37 -8.51 -9.12 -0.60
C LYS A 37 -8.38 -8.56 0.81
#